data_AF-A0A953GPD4-F1
#
_entry.id   AF-A0A953GPD4-F1
#
_cell.length_a   1.000
_cell.length_b   1.000
_cell.length_c   1.000
_cell.angle_alpha   90.00
_cell.angle_beta   90.00
_cell.angle_gamma   90.00
#
_symmetry.space_group_name_H-M   'P 1'
#
loop_
_entity.id
_entity.type
_entity.pdbx_description
1 polymer ?
#
loop_
_entity_poly.entity_id
_entity_poly.type
_entity_poly.pdbx_seq_one_letter_code
_entity_poly.pdbx_strand_id
1 'polypeptide(L)'
;MNNQLSNLVKIAIIAVAMVAATAIPALAQRGGSIETQTPIKIFKVTEVEVAPYLGSSNNGDCPQSVSYSAMITVDGPCTVKFAWITDKNPNPPASSYTSIKFDKAGSKPYYYYFSATNDHPTMSGWVGVKIIAPNQMESNHVNYSLSCKPTNTVKVNPNIKIKP
;
A
#
# COMPACT_ATOMS: atom_id res chain seq x y z
N MET A 1 35.76 21.98 -24.11
CA MET A 1 35.53 20.53 -24.00
C MET A 1 34.03 20.29 -24.03
N ASN A 2 33.50 20.06 -25.23
CA ASN A 2 32.13 19.60 -25.50
C ASN A 2 32.24 18.22 -26.16
N ASN A 3 31.40 17.26 -25.75
CA ASN A 3 30.88 16.12 -26.53
C ASN A 3 29.92 15.31 -25.62
N GLN A 4 28.59 15.29 -25.81
CA GLN A 4 27.75 14.68 -26.88
C GLN A 4 27.28 13.25 -26.54
N LEU A 5 26.06 12.94 -27.01
CA LEU A 5 25.28 11.66 -27.03
C LEU A 5 24.20 11.55 -25.93
N SER A 6 22.89 11.50 -26.20
CA SER A 6 22.17 10.79 -27.28
C SER A 6 20.78 11.38 -27.64
N ASN A 7 20.63 11.84 -28.90
CA ASN A 7 19.67 11.39 -29.94
C ASN A 7 18.47 10.51 -29.52
N LEU A 8 17.21 10.61 -29.99
CA LEU A 8 16.51 11.09 -31.22
C LEU A 8 15.00 11.15 -30.86
N VAL A 9 14.08 11.95 -31.45
CA VAL A 9 13.58 11.88 -32.84
C VAL A 9 12.89 13.22 -33.22
N LYS A 10 13.61 14.01 -34.04
CA LYS A 10 13.22 14.68 -35.29
C LYS A 10 11.82 15.35 -35.42
N ILE A 11 11.79 16.68 -35.35
CA ILE A 11 10.79 17.51 -36.05
C ILE A 11 11.53 18.26 -37.16
N ALA A 12 11.39 17.82 -38.41
CA ALA A 12 11.90 18.51 -39.58
C ALA A 12 10.81 19.45 -40.13
N ILE A 13 11.09 20.75 -40.07
CA ILE A 13 10.32 21.79 -40.77
C ILE A 13 10.90 21.88 -42.18
N ILE A 14 10.12 21.52 -43.20
CA ILE A 14 10.44 21.78 -44.60
C ILE A 14 9.42 22.81 -45.09
N ALA A 15 9.89 24.03 -45.31
CA ALA A 15 9.16 25.02 -46.10
C ALA A 15 9.47 24.78 -47.58
N VAL A 16 8.43 24.52 -48.35
CA VAL A 16 8.46 24.16 -49.77
C VAL A 16 8.35 25.41 -50.64
N ALA A 17 9.18 25.45 -51.69
CA ALA A 17 9.15 26.44 -52.77
C ALA A 17 7.89 26.31 -53.64
N MET A 18 7.44 27.44 -54.20
CA MET A 18 6.30 27.55 -55.12
C MET A 18 6.50 26.73 -56.40
N VAL A 19 5.56 25.83 -56.75
CA VAL A 19 5.28 25.43 -58.14
C VAL A 19 3.80 25.01 -58.33
N ALA A 20 3.18 25.64 -59.33
CA ALA A 20 2.07 25.27 -60.22
C ALA A 20 0.88 24.41 -59.74
N ALA A 21 -0.31 24.93 -60.06
CA ALA A 21 -1.61 24.28 -59.99
C ALA A 21 -1.68 23.00 -60.84
N THR A 22 -2.09 21.90 -60.20
CA THR A 22 -2.72 20.74 -60.84
C THR A 22 -3.86 20.25 -59.93
N ALA A 23 -5.04 20.06 -60.51
CA ALA A 23 -6.23 19.58 -59.82
C ALA A 23 -6.09 18.06 -59.53
N ILE A 24 -6.30 17.66 -58.27
CA ILE A 24 -6.30 16.26 -57.82
C ILE A 24 -7.48 16.07 -56.83
N PRO A 25 -8.25 14.97 -56.93
CA PRO A 25 -9.65 14.87 -56.53
C PRO A 25 -9.92 14.88 -55.02
N ALA A 26 -11.17 15.24 -54.69
CA ALA A 26 -11.73 15.19 -53.34
C ALA A 26 -11.52 13.81 -52.70
N LEU A 27 -10.62 13.76 -51.72
CA LEU A 27 -10.53 12.65 -50.77
C LEU A 27 -11.83 12.63 -49.96
N ALA A 28 -12.68 11.65 -50.25
CA ALA A 28 -13.75 11.22 -49.36
C ALA A 28 -13.14 11.01 -47.97
N GLN A 29 -13.54 11.85 -47.02
CA GLN A 29 -13.18 11.69 -45.62
C GLN A 29 -13.74 10.35 -45.16
N ARG A 30 -12.85 9.37 -44.99
CA ARG A 30 -13.12 8.13 -44.28
C ARG A 30 -13.52 8.51 -42.87
N GLY A 31 -14.82 8.66 -42.62
CA GLY A 31 -15.38 8.87 -41.30
C GLY A 31 -14.86 7.79 -40.38
N GLY A 32 -14.02 8.19 -39.42
CA GLY A 32 -13.66 7.32 -38.30
C GLY A 32 -14.95 6.98 -37.57
N SER A 33 -15.29 5.70 -37.54
CA SER A 33 -16.33 5.17 -36.67
C SER A 33 -15.97 5.56 -35.23
N ILE A 34 -16.80 6.40 -34.62
CA ILE A 34 -16.76 6.64 -33.18
C ILE A 34 -17.26 5.33 -32.56
N GLU A 35 -16.35 4.42 -32.23
CA GLU A 35 -16.69 3.25 -31.42
C GLU A 35 -17.29 3.75 -30.11
N THR A 36 -18.49 3.28 -29.81
CA THR A 36 -19.23 3.61 -28.60
C THR A 36 -18.43 3.07 -27.40
N GLN A 37 -17.63 3.93 -26.78
CA GLN A 37 -16.81 3.58 -25.63
C GLN A 37 -17.76 3.15 -24.51
N THR A 38 -17.76 1.86 -24.18
CA THR A 38 -18.51 1.34 -23.02
C THR A 38 -18.03 2.10 -21.79
N PRO A 39 -18.92 2.61 -20.93
CA PRO A 39 -18.51 3.34 -19.73
C PRO A 39 -17.55 2.48 -18.91
N ILE A 40 -16.37 3.03 -18.60
CA ILE A 40 -15.32 2.34 -17.85
C ILE A 40 -15.89 2.00 -16.46
N LYS A 41 -16.14 0.71 -16.21
CA LYS A 41 -16.59 0.25 -14.88
C LYS A 41 -15.42 0.34 -13.91
N ILE A 42 -15.55 1.22 -12.91
CA ILE A 42 -14.59 1.32 -11.80
C ILE A 42 -15.01 0.33 -10.72
N PHE A 43 -14.10 -0.55 -10.33
CA PHE A 43 -14.29 -1.48 -9.21
C PHE A 43 -13.81 -0.85 -7.91
N LYS A 44 -14.43 -1.23 -6.79
CA LYS A 44 -14.20 -0.63 -5.47
C LYS A 44 -14.07 -1.66 -4.37
N VAL A 45 -13.47 -1.23 -3.26
CA VAL A 45 -13.57 -1.93 -1.98
C VAL A 45 -14.98 -1.70 -1.43
N THR A 46 -15.68 -2.79 -1.15
CA THR A 46 -17.04 -2.78 -0.60
C THR A 46 -17.09 -2.97 0.90
N GLU A 47 -16.07 -3.62 1.47
CA GLU A 47 -16.01 -3.94 2.89
C GLU A 47 -14.56 -4.13 3.34
N VAL A 48 -14.28 -3.70 4.55
CA VAL A 48 -13.03 -3.99 5.25
C VAL A 48 -13.30 -4.20 6.74
N GLU A 49 -12.93 -5.36 7.25
CA GLU A 49 -13.13 -5.76 8.65
C GLU A 49 -11.83 -6.27 9.25
N VAL A 50 -11.52 -5.83 10.47
CA VAL A 50 -10.35 -6.25 11.24
C VAL A 50 -10.78 -7.12 12.42
N ALA A 51 -10.07 -8.23 12.62
CA ALA A 51 -10.28 -9.13 13.74
C ALA A 51 -8.94 -9.65 14.32
N PRO A 52 -8.89 -10.03 15.60
CA PRO A 52 -7.77 -10.79 16.15
C PRO A 52 -7.58 -12.10 15.36
N TYR A 53 -6.32 -12.46 15.08
CA TYR A 53 -5.99 -13.68 14.36
C TYR A 53 -5.30 -14.69 15.27
N LEU A 54 -4.13 -14.35 15.79
CA LEU A 54 -3.38 -15.16 16.76
C LEU A 54 -2.80 -14.26 17.84
N GLY A 55 -2.73 -14.72 19.08
CA GLY A 55 -2.07 -14.01 20.17
C GLY A 55 -1.50 -14.96 21.21
N SER A 56 -0.36 -14.58 21.80
CA SER A 56 0.20 -15.25 22.96
C SER A 56 -0.36 -14.64 24.25
N SER A 57 -0.46 -15.43 25.32
CA SER A 57 -1.10 -15.02 26.57
C SER A 57 -0.38 -13.82 27.20
N ASN A 58 -1.13 -12.77 27.54
CA ASN A 58 -0.71 -11.74 28.48
C ASN A 58 -0.14 -12.44 29.73
N ASN A 59 1.12 -12.19 30.08
CA ASN A 59 1.88 -12.70 31.26
C ASN A 59 3.02 -13.71 30.98
N GLY A 60 3.35 -14.01 29.72
CA GLY A 60 4.60 -14.71 29.36
C GLY A 60 5.83 -13.81 29.47
N ASP A 61 7.03 -14.41 29.42
CA ASP A 61 8.28 -13.64 29.27
C ASP A 61 8.29 -12.92 27.91
N CYS A 62 8.90 -11.74 27.87
CA CYS A 62 9.06 -11.02 26.61
C CYS A 62 10.02 -11.79 25.66
N PRO A 63 9.76 -11.79 24.34
CA PRO A 63 8.68 -11.10 23.65
C PRO A 63 7.35 -11.87 23.65
N GLN A 64 6.25 -11.14 23.63
CA GLN A 64 4.91 -11.67 23.37
C GLN A 64 4.34 -10.97 22.14
N SER A 65 3.71 -11.73 21.26
CA SER A 65 3.26 -11.25 19.96
C SER A 65 1.76 -11.44 19.79
N VAL A 66 1.15 -10.48 19.11
CA VAL A 66 -0.24 -10.54 18.66
C VAL A 66 -0.31 -10.25 17.19
N SER A 67 -1.32 -10.82 16.54
CA SER A 67 -1.58 -10.63 15.13
C SER A 67 -3.06 -10.41 14.87
N TYR A 68 -3.32 -9.62 13.84
CA TYR A 68 -4.64 -9.23 13.37
C TYR A 68 -4.75 -9.58 11.90
N SER A 69 -5.97 -9.92 11.49
CA SER A 69 -6.34 -10.12 10.09
C SER A 69 -7.30 -9.01 9.68
N ALA A 70 -7.02 -8.39 8.54
CA ALA A 70 -7.96 -7.52 7.83
C ALA A 70 -8.52 -8.29 6.64
N MET A 71 -9.83 -8.52 6.61
CA MET A 71 -10.52 -9.02 5.43
C MET A 71 -10.95 -7.85 4.56
N ILE A 72 -10.42 -7.79 3.34
CA ILE A 72 -10.73 -6.75 2.35
C ILE A 72 -11.54 -7.38 1.23
N THR A 73 -12.75 -6.88 0.99
CA THR A 73 -13.67 -7.37 -0.05
C THR A 73 -13.82 -6.34 -1.17
N VAL A 74 -13.76 -6.79 -2.42
CA VAL A 74 -13.91 -5.94 -3.62
C VAL A 74 -15.01 -6.46 -4.55
N ASP A 75 -15.63 -5.56 -5.31
CA ASP A 75 -16.71 -5.87 -6.26
C ASP A 75 -16.22 -6.24 -7.68
N GLY A 76 -14.90 -6.35 -7.87
CA GLY A 76 -14.30 -6.82 -9.10
C GLY A 76 -12.80 -6.56 -9.21
N PRO A 77 -12.21 -6.71 -10.41
CA PRO A 77 -10.79 -6.56 -10.63
C PRO A 77 -10.29 -5.15 -10.29
N CYS A 78 -9.40 -5.02 -9.30
CA CYS A 78 -8.77 -3.75 -8.95
C CYS A 78 -7.46 -3.95 -8.18
N THR A 79 -6.68 -2.88 -8.07
CA THR A 79 -5.56 -2.81 -7.12
C THR A 79 -6.01 -1.99 -5.92
N VAL A 80 -6.07 -2.63 -4.76
CA VAL A 80 -6.36 -1.97 -3.49
C VAL A 80 -5.06 -1.45 -2.90
N LYS A 81 -5.03 -0.17 -2.54
CA LYS A 81 -3.94 0.43 -1.75
C LYS A 81 -4.48 0.75 -0.37
N PHE A 82 -3.82 0.25 0.67
CA PHE A 82 -4.26 0.40 2.05
C PHE A 82 -3.08 0.58 3.01
N ALA A 83 -3.37 0.96 4.25
CA ALA A 83 -2.41 1.02 5.33
C ALA A 83 -3.03 0.51 6.63
N TRP A 84 -2.22 -0.11 7.47
CA TRP A 84 -2.59 -0.35 8.87
C TRP A 84 -2.50 0.96 9.65
N ILE A 85 -3.51 1.21 10.47
CA ILE A 85 -3.61 2.39 11.32
C ILE A 85 -3.70 1.95 12.78
N THR A 86 -3.17 2.79 13.67
CA THR A 86 -3.22 2.57 15.13
C THR A 86 -3.55 3.88 15.83
N ASP A 87 -3.89 3.82 17.11
CA ASP A 87 -4.09 5.01 17.95
C ASP A 87 -2.88 5.95 17.96
N LYS A 88 -1.66 5.39 17.86
CA LYS A 88 -0.41 6.14 17.80
C LYS A 88 -0.08 6.67 16.41
N ASN A 89 -0.60 6.03 15.36
CA ASN A 89 -0.34 6.40 13.97
C ASN A 89 -1.60 6.26 13.12
N PRO A 90 -2.58 7.17 13.27
CA PRO A 90 -3.83 7.13 12.52
C PRO A 90 -3.68 7.58 11.06
N ASN A 91 -2.60 8.30 10.73
CA ASN A 91 -2.31 8.80 9.38
C ASN A 91 -0.87 8.44 8.98
N PRO A 92 -0.61 7.16 8.66
CA PRO A 92 0.73 6.70 8.35
C PRO A 92 1.20 7.29 7.00
N PRO A 93 2.51 7.51 6.83
CA PRO A 93 3.06 8.11 5.61
C PRO A 93 2.84 7.20 4.40
N ALA A 94 2.82 7.79 3.19
CA ALA A 94 2.58 7.04 1.95
C ALA A 94 3.58 5.89 1.70
N SER A 95 4.77 5.95 2.29
CA SER A 95 5.78 4.88 2.24
C SER A 95 5.37 3.60 2.97
N SER A 96 4.37 3.66 3.85
CA SER A 96 3.82 2.50 4.58
C SER A 96 2.69 1.79 3.83
N TYR A 97 2.24 2.35 2.71
CA TYR A 97 1.08 1.84 1.99
C TYR A 97 1.40 0.51 1.31
N THR A 98 0.49 -0.45 1.44
CA THR A 98 0.57 -1.76 0.80
C THR A 98 -0.42 -1.82 -0.35
N SER A 99 -0.03 -2.49 -1.45
CA SER A 99 -0.89 -2.72 -2.61
C SER A 99 -1.20 -4.21 -2.79
N ILE A 100 -2.48 -4.52 -3.00
CA ILE A 100 -2.96 -5.89 -3.28
C ILE A 100 -3.76 -5.88 -4.56
N LYS A 101 -3.43 -6.78 -5.49
CA LYS A 101 -4.18 -6.97 -6.73
C LYS A 101 -5.31 -7.98 -6.52
N PHE A 102 -6.48 -7.66 -7.06
CA PHE A 102 -7.61 -8.55 -7.23
C PHE A 102 -7.88 -8.71 -8.72
N ASP A 103 -7.90 -9.96 -9.20
CA ASP A 103 -8.18 -10.26 -10.62
C ASP A 103 -9.68 -10.47 -10.88
N LYS A 104 -10.49 -10.55 -9.82
CA LYS A 104 -11.95 -10.68 -9.81
C LYS A 104 -12.52 -10.23 -8.47
N ALA A 105 -13.84 -10.15 -8.38
CA ALA A 105 -14.53 -9.88 -7.12
C ALA A 105 -14.21 -10.96 -6.07
N GLY A 106 -14.15 -10.56 -4.80
CA GLY A 106 -13.91 -11.48 -3.69
C GLY A 106 -13.17 -10.81 -2.54
N SER A 107 -12.77 -11.63 -1.56
CA SER A 107 -12.14 -11.19 -0.32
C SER A 107 -10.75 -11.79 -0.16
N LYS A 108 -9.80 -11.02 0.38
CA LYS A 108 -8.46 -11.49 0.75
C LYS A 108 -8.10 -11.05 2.17
N PRO A 109 -7.53 -11.95 2.99
CA PRO A 109 -6.99 -11.57 4.28
C PRO A 109 -5.62 -10.92 4.10
N TYR A 110 -5.33 -9.94 4.94
CA TYR A 110 -3.99 -9.40 5.12
C TYR A 110 -3.66 -9.33 6.60
N TYR A 111 -2.41 -9.61 6.95
CA TYR A 111 -2.01 -9.75 8.34
C TYR A 111 -1.15 -8.60 8.82
N TYR A 112 -1.30 -8.27 10.09
CA TYR A 112 -0.47 -7.34 10.83
C TYR A 112 -0.11 -7.93 12.17
N TYR A 113 1.12 -7.74 12.58
CA TYR A 113 1.60 -8.25 13.85
C TYR A 113 2.49 -7.20 14.52
N PHE A 114 2.49 -7.22 15.84
CA PHE A 114 3.42 -6.47 16.66
C PHE A 114 3.61 -7.21 17.98
N SER A 115 4.66 -6.81 18.70
CA SER A 115 5.08 -7.51 19.92
C SER A 115 5.39 -6.54 21.04
N ALA A 116 5.06 -6.94 22.26
CA ALA A 116 5.64 -6.37 23.46
C ALA A 116 7.05 -6.95 23.64
N THR A 117 8.00 -6.10 23.99
CA THR A 117 9.43 -6.43 24.10
C THR A 117 9.97 -6.04 25.47
N ASN A 118 11.23 -6.36 25.77
CA ASN A 118 11.86 -5.92 27.03
C ASN A 118 11.86 -4.38 27.18
N ASP A 119 11.98 -3.63 26.09
CA ASP A 119 12.01 -2.16 26.11
C ASP A 119 10.59 -1.56 26.21
N HIS A 120 9.59 -2.26 25.66
CA HIS A 120 8.18 -1.87 25.70
C HIS A 120 7.33 -3.06 26.15
N PRO A 121 7.37 -3.42 27.45
CA PRO A 121 6.78 -4.66 27.96
C PRO A 121 5.27 -4.56 28.15
N THR A 122 4.69 -3.37 28.02
CA THR A 122 3.25 -3.16 28.08
C THR A 122 2.84 -2.18 27.00
N MET A 123 1.82 -2.53 26.25
CA MET A 123 1.25 -1.69 25.21
C MET A 123 -0.25 -1.93 25.07
N SER A 124 -0.98 -0.86 24.83
CA SER A 124 -2.42 -0.89 24.60
C SER A 124 -2.81 0.18 23.60
N GLY A 125 -3.90 -0.06 22.89
CA GLY A 125 -4.38 0.86 21.86
C GLY A 125 -5.45 0.19 21.03
N TRP A 126 -5.62 0.68 19.81
CA TRP A 126 -6.45 0.04 18.81
C TRP A 126 -5.70 -0.12 17.50
N VAL A 127 -6.14 -1.08 16.69
CA VAL A 127 -5.66 -1.31 15.33
C VAL A 127 -6.82 -1.32 14.35
N GLY A 128 -6.59 -0.78 13.17
CA GLY A 128 -7.55 -0.78 12.06
C GLY A 128 -6.83 -0.75 10.71
N VAL A 129 -7.61 -0.68 9.64
CA VAL A 129 -7.13 -0.52 8.27
C VAL A 129 -7.81 0.67 7.60
N LYS A 130 -7.03 1.48 6.91
CA LYS A 130 -7.50 2.55 6.03
C LYS A 130 -7.24 2.16 4.58
N ILE A 131 -8.27 2.13 3.77
CA ILE A 131 -8.18 2.02 2.31
C ILE A 131 -7.93 3.43 1.74
N ILE A 132 -6.92 3.54 0.88
CA ILE A 132 -6.56 4.76 0.15
C ILE A 132 -7.08 4.73 -1.28
N ALA A 133 -7.04 3.57 -1.94
CA ALA A 133 -7.52 3.38 -3.31
C ALA A 133 -8.08 1.96 -3.48
N PRO A 134 -9.01 1.71 -4.41
CA PRO A 134 -9.61 2.65 -5.39
C PRO A 134 -10.61 3.67 -4.80
N ASN A 135 -11.12 3.44 -3.59
CA ASN A 135 -11.98 4.35 -2.85
C ASN A 135 -11.50 4.45 -1.39
N GLN A 136 -11.73 5.58 -0.74
CA GLN A 136 -11.40 5.72 0.67
C GLN A 136 -12.45 5.03 1.54
N MET A 137 -11.98 4.28 2.53
CA MET A 137 -12.78 3.53 3.49
C MET A 137 -11.91 3.25 4.72
N GLU A 138 -12.52 3.12 5.89
CA GLU A 138 -11.83 2.71 7.11
C GLU A 138 -12.58 1.53 7.74
N SER A 139 -11.85 0.61 8.35
CA SER A 139 -12.43 -0.54 9.04
C SER A 139 -12.98 -0.17 10.41
N ASN A 140 -13.60 -1.15 11.08
CA ASN A 140 -13.71 -1.14 12.52
C ASN A 140 -12.33 -1.04 13.20
N HIS A 141 -12.31 -0.57 14.45
CA HIS A 141 -11.12 -0.57 15.29
C HIS A 141 -11.20 -1.73 16.29
N VAL A 142 -10.09 -2.47 16.41
CA VAL A 142 -9.96 -3.56 17.37
C VAL A 142 -9.02 -3.12 18.48
N ASN A 143 -9.54 -3.08 19.71
CA ASN A 143 -8.73 -2.76 20.89
C ASN A 143 -7.79 -3.89 21.23
N TYR A 144 -6.62 -3.54 21.75
CA TYR A 144 -5.64 -4.48 22.25
C TYR A 144 -5.04 -4.03 23.57
N SER A 145 -4.67 -5.02 24.37
CA SER A 145 -3.87 -4.85 25.58
C SER A 145 -2.91 -6.04 25.65
N LEU A 146 -1.62 -5.73 25.56
CA LEU A 146 -0.54 -6.71 25.52
C LEU A 146 0.45 -6.40 26.63
N SER A 147 0.78 -7.43 27.41
CA SER A 147 1.80 -7.35 28.46
C SER A 147 2.69 -8.59 28.48
N CYS A 148 3.98 -8.37 28.73
CA CYS A 148 4.97 -9.42 28.95
C CYS A 148 5.89 -9.07 30.12
N LYS A 149 6.54 -10.09 30.69
CA LYS A 149 7.52 -9.92 31.77
C LYS A 149 8.90 -9.68 31.16
N PRO A 150 9.53 -8.52 31.40
CA PRO A 150 10.89 -8.29 30.94
C PRO A 150 11.82 -9.30 31.61
N THR A 151 12.69 -9.92 30.83
CA THR A 151 13.81 -10.67 31.42
C THR A 151 14.85 -9.65 31.87
N ASN A 152 15.13 -9.61 33.18
CA ASN A 152 16.25 -8.84 33.71
C ASN A 152 17.55 -9.53 33.27
N THR A 153 17.96 -9.34 32.02
CA THR A 153 19.36 -9.57 31.65
C THR A 153 20.14 -8.48 32.36
N VAL A 154 20.70 -8.80 33.53
CA VAL A 154 21.77 -8.01 34.12
C VAL A 154 22.78 -7.80 33.01
N LYS A 155 22.95 -6.55 32.54
CA LYS A 155 24.11 -6.19 31.74
C LYS A 155 25.30 -6.42 32.66
N VAL A 156 25.90 -7.61 32.61
CA VAL A 156 27.16 -7.88 33.28
C VAL A 156 28.14 -6.86 32.74
N ASN A 157 28.51 -5.89 33.57
CA ASN A 157 29.57 -4.97 33.21
C ASN A 157 30.84 -5.82 33.10
N PRO A 158 31.46 -5.94 31.90
CA PRO A 158 32.67 -6.74 31.72
C PRO A 158 33.87 -6.20 32.52
N ASN A 159 33.74 -5.05 33.19
CA ASN A 159 34.78 -4.43 34.02
C ASN A 159 34.67 -4.74 35.52
N ILE A 160 33.77 -5.62 35.97
CA ILE A 160 33.76 -6.04 37.39
C ILE A 160 34.95 -6.98 37.62
N LYS A 161 36.07 -6.42 38.09
CA LYS A 161 37.16 -7.21 38.66
C LYS A 161 36.71 -7.71 40.02
N ILE A 162 36.36 -8.99 40.10
CA ILE A 162 36.17 -9.67 41.39
C ILE A 162 37.56 -9.80 42.00
N LYS A 163 37.82 -9.07 43.09
CA LYS A 163 39.06 -9.22 43.86
C LYS A 163 38.96 -10.54 44.64
N PRO A 164 40.01 -11.38 44.63
CA PRO A 164 40.03 -12.67 45.32
C PRO A 164 39.90 -12.51 46.85
#